data_AF-A0A9D9NJD2-F1
#
_entry.id   AF-A0A9D9NJD2-F1
#
_cell.length_a   1.000
_cell.length_b   1.000
_cell.length_c   1.000
_cell.angle_alpha   90.00
_cell.angle_beta   90.00
_cell.angle_gamma   90.00
#
_symmetry.space_group_name_H-M   'P 1'
#
loop_
_entity.id
_entity.type
_entity.pdbx_description
1 polymer ?
#
loop_
_entity_poly.entity_id
_entity_poly.type
_entity_poly.pdbx_seq_one_letter_code
_entity_poly.pdbx_strand_id
1 'polypeptide(L)' 'MIHRAELPEELCVDEAVCFIADRHHVTPQQLLRYFLYGEVSIPLEANEVEILKGLSEQGREDRITNIKTR' A
#
# COMPACT_ATOMS: atom_id res chain seq x y z
N MET A 1 -4.58 -1.70 23.69
CA MET A 1 -4.38 -2.70 22.62
C MET A 1 -5.14 -2.23 21.40
N ILE A 2 -4.47 -1.52 20.50
CA ILE A 2 -4.95 -1.35 19.12
C ILE A 2 -3.69 -1.49 18.30
N HIS A 3 -3.50 -2.64 17.68
CA HIS A 3 -2.51 -2.75 16.61
C HIS A 3 -3.04 -1.87 15.48
N ARG A 4 -2.64 -0.58 15.48
CA ARG A 4 -2.46 0.14 14.24
C ARG A 4 -1.45 -0.70 13.50
N ALA A 5 -1.92 -1.61 12.66
CA ALA A 5 -1.06 -2.16 11.65
C ALA A 5 -0.67 -0.96 10.81
N GLU A 6 0.49 -0.40 11.14
CA GLU A 6 1.09 0.71 10.47
C GLU A 6 1.30 0.22 9.05
N LEU A 7 0.35 0.61 8.20
CA LEU A 7 0.49 0.55 6.77
C LEU A 7 1.92 0.94 6.45
N PRO A 8 2.67 0.10 5.70
CA PRO A 8 4.08 0.36 5.45
C PRO A 8 4.20 1.79 4.95
N GLU A 9 4.81 2.66 5.76
CA GLU A 9 4.87 4.10 5.48
C GLU A 9 5.48 4.34 4.11
N GLU A 10 6.39 3.46 3.68
CA GLU A 10 6.98 3.38 2.34
C GLU A 10 5.94 3.32 1.22
N LEU A 11 4.88 2.52 1.36
CA LEU A 11 3.78 2.50 0.38
C LEU A 11 2.92 3.76 0.46
N CYS A 12 2.84 4.37 1.64
CA CYS A 12 2.02 5.56 1.83
C CYS A 12 2.64 6.82 1.21
N VAL A 13 3.98 6.84 1.11
CA VAL A 13 4.76 7.90 0.45
C VAL A 13 5.09 7.58 -1.00
N ASP A 14 4.72 6.40 -1.50
CA ASP A 14 4.96 5.99 -2.88
C ASP A 14 4.17 6.87 -3.86
N GLU A 15 4.84 7.33 -4.92
CA GLU A 15 4.27 8.26 -5.90
C GLU A 15 3.05 7.67 -6.61
N ALA A 16 3.05 6.37 -6.90
CA ALA A 16 1.93 5.74 -7.58
C ALA A 16 0.73 5.56 -6.65
N VAL A 17 0.96 5.24 -5.36
CA VAL A 17 -0.12 5.20 -4.36
C VAL A 17 -0.71 6.60 -4.16
N CYS A 18 0.14 7.63 -4.07
CA CYS A 18 -0.31 9.01 -3.94
C CYS A 18 -1.12 9.46 -5.16
N PHE A 19 -0.66 9.11 -6.37
CA PHE A 19 -1.35 9.43 -7.63
C PHE A 19 -2.74 8.76 -7.72
N ILE A 20 -2.84 7.48 -7.38
CA ILE A 20 -4.11 6.76 -7.36
C ILE A 20 -5.03 7.34 -6.27
N ALA A 21 -4.49 7.63 -5.09
CA ALA A 21 -5.25 8.19 -3.99
C ALA A 21 -5.84 9.57 -4.34
N ASP A 22 -5.05 10.44 -4.98
CA ASP A 22 -5.48 11.75 -5.47
C ASP A 22 -6.61 11.63 -6.51
N ARG A 23 -6.47 10.71 -7.47
CA ARG A 23 -7.50 10.41 -8.48
C ARG A 23 -8.83 9.97 -7.85
N HIS A 24 -8.79 9.23 -6.75
CA HIS A 24 -9.97 8.77 -6.01
C HIS A 24 -10.40 9.73 -4.89
N HIS A 25 -9.76 10.90 -4.75
CA HIS A 25 -10.00 11.88 -3.68
C HIS A 25 -9.92 11.29 -2.26
N VAL A 26 -9.07 10.27 -2.08
CA VAL A 26 -8.84 9.62 -0.79
C VAL A 26 -7.41 9.89 -0.34
N THR A 27 -7.13 9.64 0.94
CA THR A 27 -5.75 9.62 1.40
C THR A 27 -5.07 8.31 0.99
N PRO A 28 -3.74 8.30 0.75
CA PRO A 28 -2.98 7.07 0.49
C PRO A 28 -3.18 6.01 1.58
N GLN A 29 -3.35 6.45 2.84
CA GLN A 29 -3.68 5.58 3.96
C GLN A 29 -5.04 4.89 3.80
N GLN A 30 -6.07 5.62 3.37
CA GLN A 30 -7.39 5.05 3.13
C GLN A 30 -7.39 4.10 1.93
N LEU A 31 -6.67 4.45 0.87
CA LEU A 31 -6.51 3.60 -0.31
C LEU A 31 -5.87 2.27 0.07
N LEU A 32 -4.78 2.30 0.84
CA LEU A 32 -4.12 1.08 1.26
C LEU A 32 -4.92 0.32 2.33
N ARG A 33 -5.66 1.00 3.22
CA ARG A 33 -6.58 0.31 4.15
C ARG A 33 -7.67 -0.43 3.39
N TYR A 34 -8.23 0.19 2.36
CA TYR A 34 -9.15 -0.48 1.47
C TYR A 34 -8.49 -1.71 0.84
N PHE A 35 -7.30 -1.55 0.26
CA PHE A 35 -6.63 -2.63 -0.44
C PHE A 35 -6.24 -3.81 0.48
N LEU A 36 -5.75 -3.53 1.69
CA LEU A 36 -5.29 -4.56 2.63
C LEU A 36 -6.41 -5.16 3.48
N TYR A 37 -7.39 -4.36 3.89
CA TYR A 37 -8.44 -4.77 4.86
C TYR A 37 -9.84 -4.84 4.24
N GLY A 38 -10.03 -4.37 3.00
CA GLY A 38 -11.34 -4.31 2.36
C GLY A 38 -12.31 -3.35 3.06
N GLU A 39 -11.81 -2.34 3.78
CA GLU A 39 -12.60 -1.54 4.74
C GLU A 39 -13.50 -0.49 4.07
N VAL A 40 -13.15 -0.08 2.85
CA VAL A 40 -13.90 0.91 2.04
C VAL A 40 -14.30 0.22 0.73
N SER A 41 -15.05 0.83 -0.19
CA SER A 41 -15.29 0.23 -1.51
C SER A 41 -14.87 1.24 -2.56
N ILE A 42 -13.56 1.30 -2.84
CA ILE A 42 -13.01 2.22 -3.84
C ILE A 42 -13.06 1.51 -5.20
N PRO A 43 -13.72 2.11 -6.21
CA PRO A 43 -13.81 1.53 -7.54
C PRO A 43 -12.48 1.69 -8.29
N LEU A 44 -11.48 0.91 -7.91
CA LEU A 44 -10.18 0.88 -8.58
C LEU A 44 -10.28 0.19 -9.93
N GLU A 45 -9.60 0.74 -10.91
CA GLU A 45 -9.44 0.12 -12.22
C GLU A 45 -8.43 -1.04 -12.14
N ALA A 46 -8.51 -1.99 -13.07
CA ALA A 46 -7.62 -3.15 -13.09
C ALA A 46 -6.13 -2.76 -13.09
N ASN A 47 -5.78 -1.69 -13.81
CA ASN A 47 -4.41 -1.17 -13.87
C ASN A 47 -3.94 -0.63 -12.50
N GLU A 48 -4.81 0.06 -11.76
CA GLU A 48 -4.51 0.59 -10.43
C GLU A 48 -4.36 -0.54 -9.40
N VAL A 49 -5.19 -1.57 -9.50
CA VAL A 49 -5.09 -2.77 -8.66
C VAL A 49 -3.80 -3.53 -8.91
N GLU A 50 -3.36 -3.66 -10.16
CA GLU A 50 -2.08 -4.30 -10.51
C GLU A 50 -0.89 -3.53 -9.95
N ILE A 51 -0.91 -2.19 -10.03
CA ILE A 51 0.12 -1.34 -9.43
C ILE A 51 0.18 -1.53 -7.91
N LEU A 52 -0.97 -1.43 -7.22
CA LEU A 52 -1.04 -1.61 -5.77
C LEU A 52 -0.63 -3.02 -5.32
N LYS A 53 -0.97 -4.05 -6.11
CA LYS A 53 -0.47 -5.42 -5.89
C LYS A 53 1.04 -5.49 -5.99
N GLY A 54 1.61 -4.96 -7.08
CA GLY A 54 3.06 -4.96 -7.28
C GLY A 54 3.79 -4.31 -6.12
N LEU A 55 3.32 -3.13 -5.68
CA LEU A 55 3.90 -2.41 -4.55
C LEU A 55 3.72 -3.15 -3.22
N SER A 56 2.54 -3.72 -2.96
CA SER A 56 2.29 -4.50 -1.74
C SER A 56 3.12 -5.79 -1.67
N GLU A 57 3.47 -6.38 -2.80
CA GLU A 57 4.37 -7.53 -2.87
C GLU A 57 5.83 -7.09 -2.66
N GLN A 58 6.21 -5.95 -3.22
CA GLN A 58 7.55 -5.38 -3.09
C GLN A 58 7.89 -4.98 -1.65
N GLY A 59 6.96 -4.32 -0.94
CA GLY A 59 7.13 -3.94 0.47
C GLY A 59 7.24 -5.12 1.45
N ARG A 60 6.96 -6.36 1.01
CA ARG A 60 7.19 -7.59 1.79
C ARG A 60 8.59 -8.17 1.58
N GLU A 61 9.25 -7.84 0.48
CA GLU A 61 10.54 -8.42 0.08
C GLU A 61 11.74 -7.70 0.69
N ASP A 62 11.62 -6.39 0.98
CA ASP A 62 12.63 -5.61 1.72
C ASP A 62 12.87 -6.08 3.17
N ARG A 63 11.96 -6.88 3.75
CA ARG A 63 12.19 -7.51 5.06
C ARG A 63 13.05 -8.77 5.00
N ILE A 64 13.34 -9.31 3.82
CA ILE A 64 14.04 -10.60 3.67
C ILE A 64 15.55 -10.42 3.42
N THR A 65 16.01 -9.25 3.00
CA THR A 65 17.42 -9.05 2.59
C THR A 65 18.39 -8.60 3.68
N ASN A 66 17.94 -8.36 4.92
CA ASN A 66 18.85 -7.95 6.01
C ASN A 66 19.42 -9.10 6.87
N ILE A 67 19.46 -10.35 6.35
CA ILE A 67 20.17 -11.47 7.00
C ILE A 67 21.45 -11.87 6.26
N LYS A 68 22.31 -10.91 5.94
CA LYS A 68 23.72 -11.26 5.68
C LYS A 68 24.65 -10.22 6.27
N THR A 69 24.64 -10.18 7.60
CA THR A 69 25.78 -9.70 8.39
C THR A 69 27.02 -10.48 7.97
N ARG A 70 28.06 -9.71 7.64
CA ARG A 70 29.44 -10.12 7.33
C ARG A 70 29.99 -11.22 8.23
#